data_AF-A0ABD3PEX3-F1
#
_entry.id   AF-A0ABD3PEX3-F1
#
_cell.length_a   1.000
_cell.length_b   1.000
_cell.length_c   1.000
_cell.angle_alpha   90.00
_cell.angle_beta   90.00
_cell.angle_gamma   90.00
#
_symmetry.space_group_name_H-M   'P 1'
#
loop_
_entity.id
_entity.type
_entity.pdbx_description
1 polymer ?
#
loop_
_entity_poly.entity_id
_entity_poly.type
_entity_poly.pdbx_seq_one_letter_code
_entity_poly.pdbx_strand_id
1 'polypeptide(L)'
;MTKIFKTATPSNKKHEKAAWIITTQEAIGRPGECKFQDFNDWSYDYLLNVVDTLWKESKTLKKYTMPRFTDEFFGLDWYCVLGAYFMCDDGLFRSPEDISNGKMNAVFPSLHQVQDKAVAKKLTNAIRTNLPDDIPNHVRDRFSAKSLRKGGTTTVSMVGGLSIFNVSSRTGHSTGTTVDNYIDPSNPVTSFPAANALHGVTTLTALPVLPEMNAVGRHNRPQWEALIDRVFAVNVPHFMPDGRHRVILEVCLASMIRHYESVLEKCGAQSLFVTKLTEAATEVRLRDDAHPGLAPPIVLLEWSKTIRSDFKMRSRLERIKAMDPDGTRDKTLMAEMASDLKELKNARATLCLNWQARRQSLQSRLMTWKSRLELLQSKSMRLKSSMQRRISGR
;
A
#
# COMPACT_ATOMS: atom_id res chain seq x y z
N MET A 1 6.02 10.44 -9.87
CA MET A 1 5.58 9.05 -9.56
C MET A 1 4.37 8.61 -10.37
N THR A 2 3.31 9.41 -10.52
CA THR A 2 2.12 9.04 -11.35
C THR A 2 2.47 8.57 -12.76
N LYS A 3 3.36 9.30 -13.48
CA LYS A 3 3.80 8.90 -14.83
C LYS A 3 4.45 7.51 -14.85
N ILE A 4 5.20 7.13 -13.81
CA ILE A 4 5.81 5.81 -13.69
C ILE A 4 4.72 4.73 -13.66
N PHE A 5 3.74 4.85 -12.75
CA PHE A 5 2.65 3.88 -12.62
C PHE A 5 1.78 3.80 -13.88
N LYS A 6 1.47 4.95 -14.49
CA LYS A 6 0.64 5.03 -15.71
C LYS A 6 1.30 4.38 -16.93
N THR A 7 2.63 4.42 -17.01
CA THR A 7 3.37 4.00 -18.23
C THR A 7 4.26 2.78 -17.97
N ALA A 8 4.08 2.10 -16.84
CA ALA A 8 4.71 0.84 -16.53
C ALA A 8 4.20 -0.26 -17.46
N THR A 9 5.14 -1.09 -17.91
CA THR A 9 4.86 -2.29 -18.73
C THR A 9 5.79 -3.39 -18.24
N PRO A 10 5.46 -4.68 -18.46
CA PRO A 10 6.27 -5.79 -17.94
C PRO A 10 7.76 -5.73 -18.34
N SER A 11 8.09 -5.09 -19.47
CA SER A 11 9.45 -5.04 -20.02
C SER A 11 10.30 -3.85 -19.54
N ASN A 12 9.71 -2.81 -18.96
CA ASN A 12 10.43 -1.54 -18.73
C ASN A 12 10.90 -1.29 -17.28
N LYS A 13 10.57 -2.22 -16.37
CA LYS A 13 10.98 -2.24 -14.95
C LYS A 13 10.80 -0.89 -14.26
N LYS A 14 9.63 -0.27 -14.46
CA LYS A 14 9.32 1.07 -13.97
C LYS A 14 9.01 1.09 -12.48
N HIS A 15 8.42 0.04 -11.93
CA HIS A 15 8.14 -0.02 -10.50
C HIS A 15 9.42 -0.19 -9.69
N GLU A 16 10.42 -0.91 -10.19
CA GLU A 16 11.77 -0.99 -9.62
C GLU A 16 12.42 0.41 -9.56
N LYS A 17 12.35 1.18 -10.65
CA LYS A 17 12.86 2.58 -10.67
C LYS A 17 12.14 3.47 -9.66
N ALA A 18 10.82 3.30 -9.51
CA ALA A 18 10.05 3.99 -8.47
C ALA A 18 10.51 3.56 -7.07
N ALA A 19 10.75 2.27 -6.84
CA ALA A 19 11.26 1.74 -5.58
C ALA A 19 12.64 2.33 -5.23
N TRP A 20 13.54 2.51 -6.20
CA TRP A 20 14.80 3.22 -5.98
C TRP A 20 14.57 4.67 -5.51
N ILE A 21 13.70 5.41 -6.21
CA ILE A 21 13.40 6.81 -5.89
C ILE A 21 12.85 6.93 -4.47
N ILE A 22 11.80 6.16 -4.15
CA ILE A 22 11.15 6.29 -2.84
C ILE A 22 12.07 5.83 -1.72
N THR A 23 12.84 4.74 -1.92
CA THR A 23 13.76 4.22 -0.91
C THR A 23 14.87 5.23 -0.58
N THR A 24 15.39 5.93 -1.60
CA THR A 24 16.37 7.01 -1.41
C THR A 24 15.76 8.27 -0.82
N GLN A 25 14.58 8.69 -1.29
CA GLN A 25 13.92 9.92 -0.85
C GLN A 25 13.47 9.81 0.60
N GLU A 26 12.79 8.72 0.94
CA GLU A 26 12.24 8.48 2.27
C GLU A 26 13.38 8.41 3.30
N ALA A 27 14.50 7.76 2.96
CA ALA A 27 15.71 7.74 3.81
C ALA A 27 16.52 9.04 3.83
N ILE A 28 16.17 10.04 3.01
CA ILE A 28 17.01 11.24 2.76
C ILE A 28 18.47 10.85 2.43
N GLY A 29 18.61 9.69 1.79
CA GLY A 29 19.87 8.99 1.61
C GLY A 29 20.71 9.57 0.48
N ARG A 30 22.01 9.21 0.42
CA ARG A 30 22.79 9.61 -0.76
C ARG A 30 22.33 8.80 -1.98
N PRO A 31 22.36 9.38 -3.18
CA PRO A 31 21.89 8.73 -4.41
C PRO A 31 22.43 7.34 -4.72
N GLY A 32 23.68 7.06 -4.33
CA GLY A 32 24.33 5.78 -4.62
C GLY A 32 24.05 4.69 -3.58
N GLU A 33 23.45 5.04 -2.44
CA GLU A 33 23.41 4.16 -1.26
C GLU A 33 22.20 3.21 -1.22
N CYS A 34 21.15 3.45 -2.01
CA CYS A 34 19.99 2.55 -2.06
C CYS A 34 20.36 1.13 -2.54
N LYS A 35 21.46 0.97 -3.28
CA LYS A 35 21.97 -0.34 -3.71
C LYS A 35 22.42 -1.22 -2.55
N PHE A 36 22.72 -0.63 -1.38
CA PHE A 36 23.19 -1.35 -0.20
C PHE A 36 22.06 -1.94 0.64
N GLN A 37 20.80 -1.72 0.24
CA GLN A 37 19.66 -2.33 0.91
C GLN A 37 19.71 -3.85 0.70
N ASP A 38 19.72 -4.56 1.82
CA ASP A 38 19.81 -6.01 1.91
C ASP A 38 18.74 -6.52 2.87
N PHE A 39 17.98 -7.53 2.47
CA PHE A 39 16.91 -8.08 3.30
C PHE A 39 17.46 -8.69 4.60
N ASN A 40 18.73 -9.08 4.71
CA ASN A 40 19.29 -9.51 5.99
C ASN A 40 19.28 -8.41 7.05
N ASP A 41 19.37 -7.15 6.62
CA ASP A 41 19.40 -5.98 7.49
C ASP A 41 17.99 -5.47 7.85
N TRP A 42 16.93 -6.07 7.32
CA TRP A 42 15.55 -5.64 7.58
C TRP A 42 15.00 -6.30 8.83
N SER A 43 14.20 -5.55 9.58
CA SER A 43 13.43 -6.04 10.72
C SER A 43 12.03 -5.41 10.73
N TYR A 44 11.09 -6.13 11.33
CA TYR A 44 9.77 -5.58 11.65
C TYR A 44 9.69 -5.39 13.15
N ASP A 45 9.51 -4.15 13.59
CA ASP A 45 9.28 -3.86 15.00
C ASP A 45 7.77 -3.97 15.29
N TYR A 46 7.38 -5.01 16.03
CA TYR A 46 5.98 -5.25 16.39
C TYR A 46 5.45 -4.28 17.44
N LEU A 47 6.31 -3.65 18.25
CA LEU A 47 5.91 -2.69 19.26
C LEU A 47 5.64 -1.32 18.62
N LEU A 48 6.54 -0.89 17.74
CA LEU A 48 6.45 0.38 17.03
C LEU A 48 5.64 0.29 15.72
N ASN A 49 5.28 -0.93 15.32
CA ASN A 49 4.54 -1.26 14.11
C ASN A 49 5.18 -0.64 12.86
N VAL A 50 6.47 -0.90 12.65
CA VAL A 50 7.24 -0.30 11.55
C VAL A 50 8.28 -1.26 10.97
N VAL A 51 8.52 -1.19 9.66
CA VAL A 51 9.66 -1.83 9.02
C VAL A 51 10.89 -0.95 9.17
N ASP A 52 11.94 -1.48 9.78
CA ASP A 52 13.27 -0.89 9.75
C ASP A 52 14.12 -1.61 8.69
N THR A 53 14.76 -0.84 7.83
CA THR A 53 15.53 -1.37 6.70
C THR A 53 17.04 -1.23 6.84
N LEU A 54 17.51 -0.58 7.91
CA LEU A 54 18.86 -0.07 8.13
C LEU A 54 19.47 0.67 6.91
N TRP A 55 19.91 1.91 7.10
CA TRP A 55 20.64 2.64 6.07
C TRP A 55 22.14 2.47 6.23
N LYS A 56 22.83 2.01 5.17
CA LYS A 56 24.29 1.88 5.13
C LYS A 56 24.91 3.06 4.36
N GLU A 57 25.81 3.79 5.00
CA GLU A 57 26.54 4.87 4.34
C GLU A 57 27.72 4.35 3.51
N SER A 58 27.87 4.92 2.31
CA SER A 58 28.97 4.62 1.38
C SER A 58 30.36 4.96 1.94
N LYS A 59 30.48 6.07 2.67
CA LYS A 59 31.77 6.64 3.10
C LYS A 59 32.26 6.13 4.45
N THR A 60 31.34 5.99 5.40
CA THR A 60 31.67 5.66 6.79
C THR A 60 31.41 4.19 7.11
N LEU A 61 30.70 3.48 6.21
CA LEU A 61 30.21 2.11 6.39
C LEU A 61 29.33 1.92 7.63
N LYS A 62 28.93 3.01 8.28
CA LYS A 62 27.98 3.00 9.40
C LYS A 62 26.62 2.52 8.90
N LYS A 63 25.97 1.71 9.73
CA LYS A 63 24.57 1.36 9.61
C LYS A 63 23.80 2.06 10.71
N TYR A 64 22.61 2.54 10.41
CA TYR A 64 21.70 3.12 11.38
C TYR A 64 20.27 2.80 10.97
N THR A 65 19.36 2.81 11.94
CA THR A 65 17.93 2.60 11.74
C THR A 65 17.35 3.53 10.68
N MET A 66 16.48 2.98 9.85
CA MET A 66 15.73 3.70 8.83
C MET A 66 14.30 3.14 8.74
N PRO A 67 13.44 3.53 9.70
CA PRO A 67 12.05 3.10 9.73
C PRO A 67 11.28 3.68 8.54
N ARG A 68 10.43 2.86 7.92
CA ARG A 68 9.70 3.17 6.68
C ARG A 68 8.26 3.60 6.94
N PHE A 69 7.85 4.68 6.29
CA PHE A 69 6.55 5.32 6.51
C PHE A 69 5.58 5.13 5.34
N THR A 70 4.30 5.32 5.65
CA THR A 70 3.18 5.35 4.70
C THR A 70 2.87 6.79 4.29
N ASP A 71 2.18 6.97 3.17
CA ASP A 71 1.82 8.31 2.67
C ASP A 71 0.40 8.33 2.10
N GLU A 72 -0.29 9.47 2.13
CA GLU A 72 -1.62 9.60 1.51
C GLU A 72 -1.57 9.49 -0.03
N PHE A 73 -0.45 9.86 -0.64
CA PHE A 73 -0.23 9.67 -2.06
C PHE A 73 0.51 8.36 -2.34
N PHE A 74 -0.10 7.47 -3.12
CA PHE A 74 0.44 6.15 -3.48
C PHE A 74 1.88 6.19 -4.01
N GLY A 75 2.29 7.28 -4.66
CA GLY A 75 3.63 7.43 -5.22
C GLY A 75 4.70 7.77 -4.19
N LEU A 76 4.31 8.20 -2.99
CA LEU A 76 5.21 8.48 -1.86
C LEU A 76 5.01 7.49 -0.71
N ASP A 77 4.06 6.58 -0.82
CA ASP A 77 3.88 5.49 0.12
C ASP A 77 4.91 4.39 -0.16
N TRP A 78 5.89 4.23 0.74
CA TRP A 78 6.98 3.28 0.54
C TRP A 78 6.49 1.85 0.35
N TYR A 79 5.49 1.43 1.14
CA TYR A 79 4.93 0.08 1.09
C TYR A 79 4.15 -0.17 -0.21
N CYS A 80 3.38 0.81 -0.69
CA CYS A 80 2.66 0.69 -1.96
C CYS A 80 3.62 0.59 -3.14
N VAL A 81 4.66 1.42 -3.16
CA VAL A 81 5.64 1.43 -4.26
C VAL A 81 6.51 0.17 -4.23
N LEU A 82 6.93 -0.26 -3.05
CA LEU A 82 7.71 -1.50 -2.90
C LEU A 82 6.88 -2.73 -3.25
N GLY A 83 5.63 -2.81 -2.78
CA GLY A 83 4.70 -3.87 -3.16
C GLY A 83 4.45 -3.91 -4.68
N ALA A 84 4.31 -2.75 -5.32
CA ALA A 84 4.21 -2.68 -6.78
C ALA A 84 5.48 -3.19 -7.47
N TYR A 85 6.67 -2.93 -6.94
CA TYR A 85 7.92 -3.52 -7.45
C TYR A 85 7.95 -5.04 -7.26
N PHE A 86 7.57 -5.54 -6.09
CA PHE A 86 7.52 -6.98 -5.82
C PHE A 86 6.54 -7.72 -6.74
N MET A 87 5.35 -7.14 -6.99
CA MET A 87 4.31 -7.72 -7.84
C MET A 87 4.61 -7.56 -9.35
N CYS A 88 4.94 -6.36 -9.80
CA CYS A 88 4.98 -6.05 -11.24
C CYS A 88 6.33 -6.37 -11.88
N ASP A 89 7.41 -6.28 -11.11
CA ASP A 89 8.79 -6.35 -11.61
C ASP A 89 9.58 -7.53 -11.00
N ASP A 90 8.89 -8.44 -10.29
CA ASP A 90 9.42 -9.67 -9.68
C ASP A 90 10.50 -9.42 -8.62
N GLY A 91 10.37 -8.35 -7.83
CA GLY A 91 11.41 -7.91 -6.90
C GLY A 91 11.83 -8.92 -5.82
N LEU A 92 11.02 -9.96 -5.58
CA LEU A 92 11.26 -11.05 -4.61
C LEU A 92 11.55 -12.41 -5.27
N PHE A 93 11.69 -12.44 -6.58
CA PHE A 93 12.12 -13.62 -7.32
C PHE A 93 13.60 -13.51 -7.70
N ARG A 94 14.33 -14.62 -7.61
CA ARG A 94 15.75 -14.74 -7.97
C ARG A 94 15.91 -15.88 -8.95
N SER A 95 16.46 -15.58 -10.11
CA SER A 95 16.86 -16.63 -11.07
C SER A 95 18.04 -17.44 -10.51
N PRO A 96 18.32 -18.65 -11.02
CA PRO A 96 19.52 -19.40 -10.63
C PRO A 96 20.82 -18.60 -10.80
N GLU A 97 20.90 -17.75 -11.83
CA GLU A 97 22.03 -16.85 -12.07
C GLU A 97 22.13 -15.74 -11.01
N ASP A 98 21.00 -15.18 -10.56
CA ASP A 98 21.03 -14.18 -9.48
C ASP A 98 21.51 -14.79 -8.16
N ILE A 99 21.12 -16.04 -7.89
CA ILE A 99 21.54 -16.79 -6.70
C ILE A 99 23.06 -17.05 -6.75
N SER A 100 23.58 -17.56 -7.87
CA SER A 100 25.02 -17.81 -8.02
C SER A 100 25.86 -16.55 -7.92
N ASN A 101 25.31 -15.39 -8.33
CA ASN A 101 25.94 -14.08 -8.21
C ASN A 101 25.75 -13.41 -6.84
N GLY A 102 25.24 -14.13 -5.83
CA GLY A 102 25.11 -13.61 -4.46
C GLY A 102 24.02 -12.55 -4.27
N LYS A 103 23.06 -12.43 -5.20
CA LYS A 103 21.99 -11.41 -5.15
C LYS A 103 20.75 -11.85 -4.37
N MET A 104 20.80 -13.00 -3.70
CA MET A 104 19.67 -13.59 -2.99
C MET A 104 18.95 -12.57 -2.09
N ASN A 105 19.71 -11.84 -1.28
CA ASN A 105 19.16 -10.90 -0.31
C ASN A 105 19.23 -9.43 -0.74
N ALA A 106 19.82 -9.13 -1.90
CA ALA A 106 19.86 -7.76 -2.41
C ALA A 106 18.44 -7.29 -2.72
N VAL A 107 18.01 -6.14 -2.17
CA VAL A 107 16.66 -5.58 -2.43
C VAL A 107 16.50 -5.19 -3.89
N PHE A 108 17.58 -4.66 -4.49
CA PHE A 108 17.65 -4.28 -5.90
C PHE A 108 18.78 -5.06 -6.61
N PRO A 109 18.52 -6.30 -7.08
CA PRO A 109 19.52 -7.12 -7.75
C PRO A 109 20.19 -6.42 -8.94
N SER A 110 19.45 -5.57 -9.67
CA SER A 110 19.96 -4.80 -10.82
C SER A 110 20.96 -3.70 -10.45
N LEU A 111 21.06 -3.34 -9.17
CA LEU A 111 22.02 -2.38 -8.61
C LEU A 111 23.16 -3.08 -7.84
N HIS A 112 23.09 -4.40 -7.66
CA HIS A 112 24.13 -5.17 -6.97
C HIS A 112 25.48 -5.00 -7.68
N GLN A 113 26.54 -4.69 -6.92
CA GLN A 113 27.90 -4.39 -7.41
C GLN A 113 28.01 -3.24 -8.42
N VAL A 114 26.96 -2.44 -8.66
CA VAL A 114 27.04 -1.25 -9.51
C VAL A 114 27.75 -0.11 -8.77
N GLN A 115 28.66 0.60 -9.41
CA GLN A 115 29.36 1.74 -8.82
C GLN A 115 28.41 2.87 -8.38
N ASP A 116 28.67 3.51 -7.23
CA ASP A 116 27.77 4.52 -6.62
C ASP A 116 27.42 5.66 -7.59
N LYS A 117 28.41 6.14 -8.35
CA LYS A 117 28.23 7.18 -9.39
C LYS A 117 27.29 6.72 -10.50
N ALA A 118 27.35 5.45 -10.88
CA ALA A 118 26.46 4.87 -11.90
C ALA A 118 25.03 4.69 -11.36
N VAL A 119 24.86 4.28 -10.10
CA VAL A 119 23.55 4.24 -9.43
C VAL A 119 22.93 5.64 -9.38
N ALA A 120 23.69 6.65 -8.96
CA ALA A 120 23.22 8.04 -8.93
C ALA A 120 22.79 8.56 -10.31
N LYS A 121 23.48 8.16 -11.38
CA LYS A 121 23.11 8.48 -12.77
C LYS A 121 21.81 7.77 -13.18
N LYS A 122 21.66 6.48 -12.90
CA LYS A 122 20.43 5.72 -13.15
C LYS A 122 19.24 6.37 -12.44
N LEU A 123 19.40 6.75 -11.17
CA LEU A 123 18.37 7.40 -10.37
C LEU A 123 18.01 8.80 -10.92
N THR A 124 19.02 9.58 -11.33
CA THR A 124 18.81 10.88 -11.99
C THR A 124 18.01 10.74 -13.27
N ASN A 125 18.33 9.74 -14.11
CA ASN A 125 17.60 9.47 -15.34
C ASN A 125 16.15 9.04 -15.04
N ALA A 126 15.94 8.20 -14.02
CA ALA A 126 14.60 7.79 -13.60
C ALA A 126 13.74 9.00 -13.17
N ILE A 127 14.32 9.97 -12.44
CA ILE A 127 13.62 11.22 -12.08
C ILE A 127 13.29 12.02 -13.35
N ARG A 128 14.30 12.37 -14.16
CA ARG A 128 14.13 13.29 -15.29
C ARG A 128 13.17 12.79 -16.36
N THR A 129 13.18 11.49 -16.65
CA THR A 129 12.30 10.89 -17.67
C THR A 129 10.83 10.80 -17.22
N ASN A 130 10.58 10.97 -15.92
CA ASN A 130 9.24 10.86 -15.34
C ASN A 130 8.69 12.19 -14.78
N LEU A 131 9.40 13.30 -14.99
CA LEU A 131 8.87 14.64 -14.81
C LEU A 131 7.82 14.95 -15.90
N PRO A 132 6.83 15.83 -15.61
CA PRO A 132 5.83 16.28 -16.58
C PRO A 132 6.45 16.73 -17.91
N ASP A 133 5.75 16.47 -19.02
CA ASP A 133 6.29 16.67 -20.38
C ASP A 133 6.38 18.15 -20.78
N ASP A 134 5.59 19.01 -20.15
CA ASP A 134 5.54 20.46 -20.30
C ASP A 134 6.71 21.20 -19.62
N ILE A 135 7.49 20.52 -18.76
CA ILE A 135 8.64 21.15 -18.11
C ILE A 135 9.79 21.38 -19.12
N PRO A 136 10.26 22.63 -19.29
CA PRO A 136 11.40 22.94 -20.15
C PRO A 136 12.67 22.15 -19.79
N ASN A 137 13.47 21.77 -20.79
CA ASN A 137 14.67 20.96 -20.57
C ASN A 137 15.67 21.59 -19.58
N HIS A 138 15.85 22.92 -19.64
CA HIS A 138 16.74 23.61 -18.70
C HIS A 138 16.26 23.53 -17.23
N VAL A 139 14.96 23.36 -16.99
CA VAL A 139 14.40 23.11 -15.65
C VAL A 139 14.54 21.63 -15.30
N ARG A 140 14.21 20.73 -16.23
CA ARG A 140 14.36 19.27 -16.08
C ARG A 140 15.78 18.88 -15.65
N ASP A 141 16.78 19.53 -16.23
CA ASP A 141 18.19 19.26 -15.93
C ASP A 141 18.65 19.72 -14.53
N ARG A 142 17.87 20.60 -13.87
CA ARG A 142 18.12 20.95 -12.46
C ARG A 142 17.74 19.83 -11.50
N PHE A 143 16.86 18.92 -11.91
CA PHE A 143 16.50 17.75 -11.11
C PHE A 143 17.56 16.67 -11.25
N SER A 144 17.99 16.14 -10.11
CA SER A 144 18.95 15.04 -10.04
C SER A 144 18.64 14.16 -8.85
N ALA A 145 19.30 13.01 -8.75
CA ALA A 145 19.19 12.20 -7.56
C ALA A 145 19.64 12.93 -6.28
N LYS A 146 20.60 13.88 -6.38
CA LYS A 146 21.01 14.72 -5.25
C LYS A 146 19.88 15.62 -4.76
N SER A 147 18.92 15.96 -5.63
CA SER A 147 17.76 16.78 -5.28
C SER A 147 16.87 16.09 -4.25
N LEU A 148 16.84 14.74 -4.19
CA LEU A 148 16.08 13.99 -3.18
C LEU A 148 16.60 14.28 -1.76
N ARG A 149 17.92 14.15 -1.55
CA ARG A 149 18.55 14.45 -0.26
C ARG A 149 18.44 15.93 0.09
N LYS A 150 18.74 16.83 -0.87
CA LYS A 150 18.63 18.28 -0.63
C LYS A 150 17.20 18.68 -0.24
N GLY A 151 16.22 18.25 -1.04
CA GLY A 151 14.81 18.53 -0.77
C GLY A 151 14.36 17.97 0.57
N GLY A 152 14.63 16.69 0.84
CA GLY A 152 14.28 16.05 2.11
C GLY A 152 14.91 16.75 3.32
N THR A 153 16.22 17.04 3.27
CA THR A 153 16.90 17.78 4.35
C THR A 153 16.30 19.17 4.53
N THR A 154 16.09 19.93 3.46
CA THR A 154 15.46 21.26 3.54
C THR A 154 14.06 21.18 4.12
N THR A 155 13.22 20.24 3.68
CA THR A 155 11.86 20.04 4.20
C THR A 155 11.86 19.83 5.70
N VAL A 156 12.67 18.88 6.21
CA VAL A 156 12.69 18.62 7.66
C VAL A 156 13.34 19.76 8.45
N SER A 157 14.34 20.45 7.89
CA SER A 157 14.97 21.59 8.57
C SER A 157 14.07 22.83 8.66
N MET A 158 13.02 22.93 7.83
CA MET A 158 12.08 24.05 7.85
C MET A 158 10.91 23.86 8.82
N VAL A 159 10.71 22.65 9.34
CA VAL A 159 9.60 22.34 10.24
C VAL A 159 9.96 22.73 11.67
N GLY A 160 9.17 23.65 12.24
CA GLY A 160 9.30 24.04 13.65
C GLY A 160 9.04 22.85 14.58
N GLY A 161 9.82 22.75 15.66
CA GLY A 161 9.69 21.67 16.65
C GLY A 161 10.63 20.47 16.43
N LEU A 162 11.39 20.43 15.33
CA LEU A 162 12.45 19.43 15.15
C LEU A 162 13.78 19.92 15.73
N SER A 163 14.44 19.04 16.49
CA SER A 163 15.82 19.25 16.93
C SER A 163 16.82 18.83 15.83
N ILE A 164 18.05 19.31 15.94
CA ILE A 164 19.16 18.84 15.10
C ILE A 164 19.38 17.33 15.22
N PHE A 165 19.06 16.72 16.38
CA PHE A 165 19.19 15.29 16.60
C PHE A 165 18.18 14.50 15.76
N ASN A 166 16.93 14.96 15.65
CA ASN A 166 15.92 14.29 14.83
C ASN A 166 16.29 14.36 13.34
N VAL A 167 16.71 15.55 12.89
CA VAL A 167 17.16 15.75 11.50
C VAL A 167 18.39 14.89 11.20
N SER A 168 19.37 14.87 12.11
CA SER A 168 20.61 14.09 11.95
C SER A 168 20.35 12.59 11.92
N SER A 169 19.50 12.08 12.82
CA SER A 169 19.12 10.66 12.89
C SER A 169 18.48 10.17 11.59
N ARG A 170 17.67 11.01 10.93
CA ARG A 170 17.05 10.66 9.64
C ARG A 170 17.97 10.84 8.44
N THR A 171 18.86 11.82 8.45
CA THR A 171 19.67 12.17 7.28
C THR A 171 21.08 11.58 7.28
N GLY A 172 21.50 10.98 8.41
CA GLY A 172 22.84 10.46 8.64
C GLY A 172 23.92 11.54 8.72
N HIS A 173 23.55 12.81 8.92
CA HIS A 173 24.55 13.85 9.21
C HIS A 173 25.01 13.73 10.65
N SER A 174 26.31 13.97 10.89
CA SER A 174 26.85 14.10 12.25
C SER A 174 26.42 15.45 12.84
N THR A 175 26.16 15.49 14.14
CA THR A 175 25.91 16.77 14.84
C THR A 175 27.21 17.55 15.09
N GLY A 176 28.37 16.91 14.91
CA GLY A 176 29.69 17.48 15.22
C GLY A 176 29.99 17.53 16.72
N THR A 177 29.22 16.84 17.55
CA THR A 177 29.37 16.82 19.02
C THR A 177 29.68 15.42 19.55
N THR A 178 30.14 15.32 20.80
CA THR A 178 30.41 14.03 21.44
C THR A 178 29.16 13.18 21.66
N VAL A 179 27.96 13.79 21.64
CA VAL A 179 26.67 13.12 21.78
C VAL A 179 26.45 12.06 20.69
N ASP A 180 27.04 12.22 19.50
CA ASP A 180 26.98 11.24 18.42
C ASP A 180 27.51 9.84 18.83
N ASN A 181 28.34 9.76 19.88
CA ASN A 181 28.88 8.50 20.41
C ASN A 181 28.00 7.87 21.51
N TYR A 182 27.03 8.60 22.04
CA TYR A 182 26.18 8.17 23.16
C TYR A 182 24.72 7.94 22.77
N ILE A 183 24.33 8.35 21.56
CA ILE A 183 23.02 8.02 20.98
C ILE A 183 23.10 6.63 20.34
N ASP A 184 22.16 5.75 20.66
CA ASP A 184 22.00 4.47 19.96
C ASP A 184 21.48 4.70 18.53
N PRO A 185 22.30 4.46 17.48
CA PRO A 185 21.90 4.61 16.09
C PRO A 185 20.89 3.55 15.63
N SER A 186 20.60 2.56 16.47
CA SER A 186 19.65 1.47 16.20
C SER A 186 18.25 1.78 16.71
N ASN A 187 18.05 2.89 17.45
CA ASN A 187 16.74 3.26 17.98
C ASN A 187 15.90 4.02 16.94
N PRO A 188 14.87 3.38 16.31
CA PRO A 188 14.09 3.97 15.22
C PRO A 188 13.35 5.26 15.61
N VAL A 189 12.94 5.37 16.89
CA VAL A 189 12.11 6.48 17.41
C VAL A 189 12.80 7.83 17.23
N THR A 190 14.14 7.86 17.27
CA THR A 190 14.94 9.09 17.09
C THR A 190 14.66 9.80 15.76
N SER A 191 14.30 9.03 14.73
CA SER A 191 14.05 9.52 13.37
C SER A 191 12.57 9.78 13.05
N PHE A 192 11.63 9.30 13.88
CA PHE A 192 10.18 9.44 13.62
C PHE A 192 9.74 10.89 13.42
N PRO A 193 10.18 11.88 14.21
CA PRO A 193 9.78 13.26 14.00
C PRO A 193 10.15 13.81 12.62
N ALA A 194 11.37 13.52 12.15
CA ALA A 194 11.81 13.94 10.83
C ALA A 194 11.11 13.18 9.71
N ALA A 195 10.79 11.89 9.90
CA ALA A 195 10.00 11.11 8.96
C ALA A 195 8.56 11.66 8.85
N ASN A 196 7.88 11.89 9.97
CA ASN A 196 6.56 12.51 10.02
C ASN A 196 6.55 13.87 9.30
N ALA A 197 7.55 14.73 9.56
CA ALA A 197 7.70 15.99 8.86
C ALA A 197 7.86 15.82 7.34
N LEU A 198 8.65 14.84 6.89
CA LEU A 198 8.83 14.54 5.46
C LEU A 198 7.52 14.14 4.77
N HIS A 199 6.62 13.50 5.50
CA HIS A 199 5.28 13.10 5.05
C HIS A 199 4.19 14.16 5.34
N GLY A 200 4.56 15.37 5.76
CA GLY A 200 3.63 16.46 6.02
C GLY A 200 2.74 16.27 7.26
N VAL A 201 3.10 15.35 8.17
CA VAL A 201 2.40 15.13 9.43
C VAL A 201 2.80 16.23 10.41
N THR A 202 1.81 16.94 10.96
CA THR A 202 2.05 18.05 11.89
C THR A 202 2.35 17.59 13.32
N THR A 203 1.79 16.45 13.76
CA THR A 203 2.11 15.86 15.06
C THR A 203 3.37 15.01 14.94
N LEU A 204 4.53 15.65 15.12
CA LEU A 204 5.83 15.06 14.82
C LEU A 204 6.16 13.83 15.69
N THR A 205 5.65 13.76 16.91
CA THR A 205 5.90 12.65 17.85
C THR A 205 4.92 11.49 17.72
N ALA A 206 3.94 11.56 16.80
CA ALA A 206 3.00 10.47 16.59
C ALA A 206 3.72 9.22 16.07
N LEU A 207 3.31 8.05 16.58
CA LEU A 207 3.80 6.77 16.07
C LEU A 207 3.32 6.54 14.63
N PRO A 208 4.13 5.89 13.79
CA PRO A 208 3.70 5.51 12.45
C PRO A 208 2.50 4.55 12.54
N VAL A 209 1.55 4.75 11.63
CA VAL A 209 0.44 3.84 11.42
C VAL A 209 0.65 3.15 10.08
N LEU A 210 0.46 1.82 10.07
CA LEU A 210 0.51 1.01 8.85
C LEU A 210 -0.89 0.57 8.42
N PRO A 211 -1.16 0.42 7.12
CA PRO A 211 -2.37 -0.23 6.65
C PRO A 211 -2.35 -1.71 7.04
N GLU A 212 -3.51 -2.25 7.41
CA GLU A 212 -3.63 -3.62 7.90
C GLU A 212 -4.75 -4.36 7.15
N MET A 213 -4.50 -5.61 6.78
CA MET A 213 -5.54 -6.47 6.18
C MET A 213 -6.66 -6.80 7.16
N ASN A 214 -6.39 -6.79 8.47
CA ASN A 214 -7.41 -6.99 9.50
C ASN A 214 -8.58 -5.98 9.43
N ALA A 215 -8.38 -4.82 8.79
CA ALA A 215 -9.43 -3.82 8.59
C ALA A 215 -10.62 -4.37 7.78
N VAL A 216 -10.40 -5.33 6.88
CA VAL A 216 -11.48 -6.00 6.12
C VAL A 216 -12.04 -7.22 6.83
N GLY A 217 -11.67 -7.42 8.10
CA GLY A 217 -12.21 -8.41 9.02
C GLY A 217 -11.47 -9.76 8.98
N ARG A 218 -11.11 -10.30 10.16
CA ARG A 218 -10.35 -11.56 10.32
C ARG A 218 -10.94 -12.79 9.62
N HIS A 219 -12.24 -12.79 9.34
CA HIS A 219 -12.89 -13.86 8.60
C HIS A 219 -12.43 -13.95 7.14
N ASN A 220 -12.04 -12.82 6.53
CA ASN A 220 -11.49 -12.76 5.17
C ASN A 220 -10.00 -13.19 5.12
N ARG A 221 -9.40 -13.64 6.22
CA ARG A 221 -7.99 -14.02 6.28
C ARG A 221 -7.53 -15.03 5.23
N PRO A 222 -8.25 -16.14 5.01
CA PRO A 222 -7.89 -17.09 3.96
C PRO A 222 -7.87 -16.46 2.56
N GLN A 223 -8.73 -15.46 2.30
CA GLN A 223 -8.82 -14.79 1.01
C GLN A 223 -7.62 -13.89 0.76
N TRP A 224 -7.20 -13.09 1.74
CA TRP A 224 -6.01 -12.25 1.55
C TRP A 224 -4.71 -13.04 1.61
N GLU A 225 -4.60 -14.12 2.40
CA GLU A 225 -3.41 -14.98 2.38
C GLU A 225 -3.21 -15.60 1.00
N ALA A 226 -4.28 -16.15 0.40
CA ALA A 226 -4.25 -16.64 -0.98
C ALA A 226 -3.89 -15.53 -1.98
N LEU A 227 -4.40 -14.31 -1.76
CA LEU A 227 -4.06 -13.16 -2.61
C LEU A 227 -2.57 -12.79 -2.49
N ILE A 228 -1.98 -12.77 -1.30
CA ILE A 228 -0.55 -12.48 -1.11
C ILE A 228 0.30 -13.50 -1.89
N ASP A 229 -0.01 -14.80 -1.75
CA ASP A 229 0.74 -15.86 -2.41
C ASP A 229 0.61 -15.83 -3.93
N ARG A 230 -0.52 -15.30 -4.44
CA ARG A 230 -0.71 -15.10 -5.87
C ARG A 230 -0.06 -13.83 -6.41
N VAL A 231 -0.10 -12.74 -5.64
CA VAL A 231 0.38 -11.41 -6.03
C VAL A 231 1.91 -11.36 -6.07
N PHE A 232 2.59 -12.01 -5.12
CA PHE A 232 4.04 -11.95 -5.00
C PHE A 232 4.69 -13.27 -5.42
N ALA A 233 5.51 -13.23 -6.47
CA ALA A 233 6.42 -14.33 -6.79
C ALA A 233 7.62 -14.29 -5.85
N VAL A 234 7.67 -15.20 -4.88
CA VAL A 234 8.67 -15.20 -3.80
C VAL A 234 9.52 -16.46 -3.84
N ASN A 235 10.84 -16.27 -3.88
CA ASN A 235 11.80 -17.32 -3.52
C ASN A 235 12.97 -16.81 -2.66
N VAL A 236 12.88 -15.56 -2.19
CA VAL A 236 13.78 -15.02 -1.16
C VAL A 236 13.37 -15.59 0.20
N PRO A 237 14.25 -16.33 0.91
CA PRO A 237 13.88 -17.09 2.12
C PRO A 237 13.16 -16.28 3.20
N HIS A 238 13.57 -15.02 3.42
CA HIS A 238 12.97 -14.19 4.46
C HIS A 238 11.48 -13.88 4.25
N PHE A 239 10.97 -13.97 3.02
CA PHE A 239 9.59 -13.64 2.64
C PHE A 239 8.71 -14.86 2.37
N MET A 240 9.28 -16.07 2.44
CA MET A 240 8.53 -17.32 2.35
C MET A 240 7.54 -17.43 3.53
N PRO A 241 6.56 -18.35 3.51
CA PRO A 241 5.51 -18.42 4.54
C PRO A 241 6.01 -18.41 6.00
N ASP A 242 7.09 -19.12 6.30
CA ASP A 242 7.71 -19.17 7.64
C ASP A 242 8.83 -18.11 7.83
N GLY A 243 9.02 -17.24 6.83
CA GLY A 243 10.04 -16.23 6.81
C GLY A 243 9.69 -15.02 7.69
N ARG A 244 10.70 -14.47 8.37
CA ARG A 244 10.55 -13.34 9.31
C ARG A 244 10.01 -12.05 8.68
N HIS A 245 10.02 -11.90 7.36
CA HIS A 245 9.52 -10.73 6.63
C HIS A 245 8.18 -10.96 5.96
N ARG A 246 7.49 -12.09 6.24
CA ARG A 246 6.15 -12.33 5.72
C ARG A 246 5.17 -11.20 6.06
N VAL A 247 5.27 -10.64 7.27
CA VAL A 247 4.50 -9.47 7.72
C VAL A 247 4.67 -8.25 6.81
N ILE A 248 5.84 -8.08 6.18
CA ILE A 248 6.10 -6.97 5.26
C ILE A 248 5.26 -7.12 3.98
N LEU A 249 5.01 -8.36 3.52
CA LEU A 249 4.12 -8.61 2.37
C LEU A 249 2.67 -8.26 2.70
N GLU A 250 2.22 -8.57 3.92
CA GLU A 250 0.88 -8.20 4.39
C GLU A 250 0.69 -6.69 4.39
N VAL A 251 1.66 -5.94 4.93
CA VAL A 251 1.64 -4.46 4.93
C VAL A 251 1.70 -3.92 3.51
N CYS A 252 2.56 -4.48 2.64
CA CYS A 252 2.63 -4.07 1.24
C CYS A 252 1.30 -4.30 0.52
N LEU A 253 0.68 -5.47 0.66
CA LEU A 253 -0.62 -5.75 0.07
C LEU A 253 -1.70 -4.82 0.61
N ALA A 254 -1.76 -4.61 1.93
CA ALA A 254 -2.72 -3.69 2.54
C ALA A 254 -2.54 -2.26 2.00
N SER A 255 -1.30 -1.80 1.83
CA SER A 255 -1.01 -0.48 1.25
C SER A 255 -1.40 -0.41 -0.22
N MET A 256 -1.09 -1.43 -1.01
CA MET A 256 -1.48 -1.52 -2.42
C MET A 256 -3.01 -1.47 -2.58
N ILE A 257 -3.76 -2.22 -1.76
CA ILE A 257 -5.22 -2.22 -1.80
C ILE A 257 -5.77 -0.87 -1.31
N ARG A 258 -5.23 -0.29 -0.23
CA ARG A 258 -5.62 1.06 0.25
C ARG A 258 -5.54 2.12 -0.86
N HIS A 259 -4.54 2.00 -1.73
CA HIS A 259 -4.31 2.92 -2.85
C HIS A 259 -4.94 2.48 -4.17
N TYR A 260 -5.53 1.29 -4.26
CA TYR A 260 -6.04 0.72 -5.50
C TYR A 260 -7.00 1.66 -6.25
N GLU A 261 -7.99 2.22 -5.55
CA GLU A 261 -8.94 3.18 -6.14
C GLU A 261 -8.23 4.42 -6.71
N SER A 262 -7.23 4.97 -6.00
CA SER A 262 -6.53 6.19 -6.44
C SER A 262 -5.59 5.93 -7.61
N VAL A 263 -4.98 4.74 -7.67
CA VAL A 263 -4.18 4.31 -8.83
C VAL A 263 -5.09 4.06 -10.03
N LEU A 264 -6.23 3.41 -9.84
CA LEU A 264 -7.23 3.20 -10.89
C LEU A 264 -7.70 4.53 -11.50
N GLU A 265 -8.05 5.50 -10.66
CA GLU A 265 -8.49 6.84 -11.09
C GLU A 265 -7.38 7.60 -11.84
N LYS A 266 -6.16 7.65 -11.27
CA LYS A 266 -5.08 8.51 -11.79
C LYS A 266 -4.24 7.88 -12.90
N CYS A 267 -4.12 6.55 -12.91
CA CYS A 267 -3.27 5.81 -13.85
C CYS A 267 -4.08 4.98 -14.85
N GLY A 268 -5.35 4.73 -14.59
CA GLY A 268 -6.26 3.99 -15.47
C GLY A 268 -6.25 2.48 -15.22
N ALA A 269 -7.32 1.82 -15.66
CA ALA A 269 -7.55 0.39 -15.49
C ALA A 269 -6.52 -0.50 -16.23
N GLN A 270 -5.87 0.05 -17.25
CA GLN A 270 -4.85 -0.62 -18.06
C GLN A 270 -3.42 -0.42 -17.51
N SER A 271 -3.25 0.29 -16.40
CA SER A 271 -1.94 0.38 -15.76
C SER A 271 -1.53 -1.00 -15.23
N LEU A 272 -0.25 -1.35 -15.41
CA LEU A 272 0.27 -2.66 -15.04
C LEU A 272 -0.07 -3.06 -13.60
N PHE A 273 0.02 -2.10 -12.67
CA PHE A 273 -0.37 -2.28 -11.27
C PHE A 273 -1.82 -2.77 -11.12
N VAL A 274 -2.77 -2.06 -11.74
CA VAL A 274 -4.20 -2.36 -11.62
C VAL A 274 -4.52 -3.69 -12.27
N THR A 275 -3.99 -3.91 -13.47
CA THR A 275 -4.19 -5.15 -14.24
C THR A 275 -3.67 -6.35 -13.45
N LYS A 276 -2.43 -6.33 -12.97
CA LYS A 276 -1.83 -7.44 -12.21
C LYS A 276 -2.56 -7.75 -10.91
N LEU A 277 -2.93 -6.73 -10.14
CA LEU A 277 -3.67 -6.94 -8.89
C LEU A 277 -5.08 -7.50 -9.14
N THR A 278 -5.73 -7.03 -10.21
CA THR A 278 -7.07 -7.50 -10.61
C THR A 278 -7.03 -8.94 -11.14
N GLU A 279 -6.02 -9.28 -11.95
CA GLU A 279 -5.79 -10.65 -12.43
C GLU A 279 -5.57 -11.59 -11.24
N ALA A 280 -4.66 -11.24 -10.32
CA ALA A 280 -4.41 -12.04 -9.13
C ALA A 280 -5.68 -12.24 -8.29
N ALA A 281 -6.46 -11.18 -8.05
CA ALA A 281 -7.74 -11.26 -7.35
C ALA A 281 -8.76 -12.16 -8.08
N THR A 282 -8.77 -12.12 -9.41
CA THR A 282 -9.68 -12.94 -10.22
C THR A 282 -9.29 -14.42 -10.15
N GLU A 283 -8.00 -14.72 -10.22
CA GLU A 283 -7.48 -16.09 -10.19
C GLU A 283 -7.70 -16.78 -8.85
N VAL A 284 -7.50 -16.06 -7.73
CA VAL A 284 -7.85 -16.58 -6.39
C VAL A 284 -9.36 -16.57 -6.12
N ARG A 285 -10.16 -16.08 -7.07
CA ARG A 285 -11.61 -15.90 -6.95
C ARG A 285 -11.97 -15.12 -5.69
N LEU A 286 -11.30 -13.99 -5.51
CA LEU A 286 -11.38 -13.15 -4.31
C LEU A 286 -12.85 -12.87 -3.94
N ARG A 287 -13.19 -13.18 -2.70
CA ARG A 287 -14.51 -12.96 -2.10
C ARG A 287 -14.39 -12.13 -0.83
N ASP A 288 -15.49 -11.49 -0.48
CA ASP A 288 -15.70 -10.86 0.81
C ASP A 288 -16.98 -11.43 1.41
N ASP A 289 -16.85 -12.11 2.55
CA ASP A 289 -18.01 -12.74 3.21
C ASP A 289 -19.04 -11.70 3.68
N ALA A 290 -18.61 -10.47 3.95
CA ALA A 290 -19.51 -9.38 4.30
C ALA A 290 -20.32 -8.87 3.10
N HIS A 291 -19.85 -9.12 1.88
CA HIS A 291 -20.45 -8.67 0.62
C HIS A 291 -20.53 -9.82 -0.39
N PRO A 292 -21.36 -10.84 -0.14
CA PRO A 292 -21.42 -12.02 -0.98
C PRO A 292 -21.89 -11.67 -2.40
N GLY A 293 -21.17 -12.19 -3.39
CA GLY A 293 -21.53 -12.06 -4.81
C GLY A 293 -20.90 -10.87 -5.54
N LEU A 294 -20.07 -10.06 -4.88
CA LEU A 294 -19.25 -9.07 -5.57
C LEU A 294 -18.19 -9.75 -6.44
N ALA A 295 -17.95 -9.18 -7.62
CA ALA A 295 -16.85 -9.61 -8.48
C ALA A 295 -15.49 -9.20 -7.85
N PRO A 296 -14.41 -9.96 -8.06
CA PRO A 296 -13.09 -9.68 -7.47
C PRO A 296 -12.57 -8.24 -7.60
N PRO A 297 -12.70 -7.55 -8.77
CA PRO A 297 -12.26 -6.15 -8.89
C PRO A 297 -13.09 -5.20 -8.02
N ILE A 298 -14.36 -5.51 -7.77
CA ILE A 298 -15.26 -4.73 -6.92
C ILE A 298 -14.96 -4.99 -5.44
N VAL A 299 -14.60 -6.24 -5.08
CA VAL A 299 -14.09 -6.55 -3.74
C VAL A 299 -12.83 -5.73 -3.43
N LEU A 300 -11.89 -5.63 -4.37
CA LEU A 300 -10.70 -4.78 -4.21
C LEU A 300 -11.06 -3.30 -3.96
N LEU A 301 -12.07 -2.75 -4.64
CA LEU A 301 -12.54 -1.38 -4.41
C LEU A 301 -13.15 -1.20 -3.02
N GLU A 302 -13.98 -2.13 -2.56
CA GLU A 302 -14.58 -2.06 -1.22
C GLU A 302 -13.54 -2.24 -0.11
N TRP A 303 -12.58 -3.15 -0.30
CA TRP A 303 -11.43 -3.31 0.59
C TRP A 303 -10.55 -2.06 0.59
N SER A 304 -10.35 -1.41 -0.57
CA SER A 304 -9.61 -0.15 -0.68
C SER A 304 -10.21 0.94 0.22
N LYS A 305 -11.53 1.14 0.14
CA LYS A 305 -12.25 2.12 0.97
C LYS A 305 -12.20 1.77 2.45
N THR A 306 -12.38 0.48 2.77
CA THR A 306 -12.39 -0.01 4.16
C THR A 306 -11.03 0.18 4.83
N ILE A 307 -9.95 -0.28 4.18
CA ILE A 307 -8.58 -0.13 4.70
C ILE A 307 -8.21 1.35 4.80
N ARG A 308 -8.60 2.19 3.83
CA ARG A 308 -8.34 3.64 3.88
C ARG A 308 -9.05 4.30 5.07
N SER A 309 -10.31 3.95 5.31
CA SER A 309 -11.09 4.51 6.42
C SER A 309 -10.48 4.12 7.77
N ASP A 310 -10.16 2.83 7.94
CA ASP A 310 -9.48 2.33 9.14
C ASP A 310 -8.12 3.00 9.37
N PHE A 311 -7.28 3.08 8.32
CA PHE A 311 -5.99 3.75 8.39
C PHE A 311 -6.10 5.21 8.84
N LYS A 312 -7.06 5.97 8.28
CA LYS A 312 -7.28 7.38 8.63
C LYS A 312 -7.73 7.54 10.08
N MET A 313 -8.61 6.64 10.54
CA MET A 313 -9.07 6.60 11.92
C MET A 313 -7.91 6.32 12.88
N ARG A 314 -7.14 5.25 12.67
CA ARG A 314 -5.97 4.92 13.52
C ARG A 314 -4.91 6.01 13.49
N SER A 315 -4.64 6.59 12.32
CA SER A 315 -3.72 7.73 12.19
C SER A 315 -4.20 8.96 12.98
N ARG A 316 -5.51 9.22 13.02
CA ARG A 316 -6.08 10.31 13.83
C ARG A 316 -5.91 10.02 15.32
N LEU A 317 -6.14 8.78 15.76
CA LEU A 317 -5.95 8.36 17.14
C LEU A 317 -4.50 8.57 17.61
N GLU A 318 -3.52 8.10 16.84
CA GLU A 318 -2.10 8.26 17.20
C GLU A 318 -1.66 9.72 17.28
N ARG A 319 -2.20 10.58 16.41
CA ARG A 319 -1.94 12.03 16.50
C ARG A 319 -2.52 12.66 17.76
N ILE A 320 -3.68 12.18 18.24
CA ILE A 320 -4.31 12.73 19.43
C ILE A 320 -3.56 12.29 20.68
N LYS A 321 -3.21 11.01 20.78
CA LYS A 321 -2.33 10.48 21.85
C LYS A 321 -1.04 11.28 21.97
N ALA A 322 -0.41 11.61 20.85
CA ALA A 322 0.83 12.37 20.83
C ALA A 322 0.68 13.85 21.22
N MET A 323 -0.52 14.44 21.09
CA MET A 323 -0.82 15.81 21.54
C MET A 323 -1.24 15.89 23.02
N ASP A 324 -1.62 14.77 23.63
CA ASP A 324 -2.13 14.67 24.99
C ASP A 324 -1.52 13.45 25.70
N PRO A 325 -0.21 13.49 25.99
CA PRO A 325 0.50 12.36 26.59
C PRO A 325 -0.05 11.96 27.98
N ASP A 326 -0.74 12.88 28.67
CA ASP A 326 -1.36 12.66 29.99
C ASP A 326 -2.79 12.06 29.90
N GLY A 327 -3.34 11.89 28.69
CA GLY A 327 -4.57 11.14 28.43
C GLY A 327 -5.87 11.78 28.92
N THR A 328 -5.93 13.11 29.06
CA THR A 328 -7.14 13.82 29.53
C THR A 328 -8.16 14.07 28.41
N ARG A 329 -7.71 14.42 27.21
CA ARG A 329 -8.50 14.53 25.96
C ARG A 329 -8.78 13.18 25.31
N ASP A 330 -7.89 12.20 25.50
CA ASP A 330 -8.04 10.84 24.97
C ASP A 330 -9.32 10.15 25.49
N LYS A 331 -9.72 10.42 26.73
CA LYS A 331 -10.97 9.90 27.33
C LYS A 331 -12.23 10.53 26.73
N THR A 332 -12.22 11.84 26.45
CA THR A 332 -13.35 12.56 25.84
C THR A 332 -13.55 12.13 24.39
N LEU A 333 -12.46 11.97 23.65
CA LEU A 333 -12.51 11.52 22.27
C LEU A 333 -12.88 10.03 22.16
N MET A 334 -12.38 9.16 23.05
CA MET A 334 -12.84 7.76 23.11
C MET A 334 -14.34 7.66 23.38
N ALA A 335 -14.91 8.57 24.18
CA ALA A 335 -16.34 8.66 24.41
C ALA A 335 -17.11 9.15 23.15
N GLU A 336 -16.61 10.16 22.45
CA GLU A 336 -17.17 10.62 21.17
C GLU A 336 -17.07 9.53 20.09
N MET A 337 -15.94 8.85 19.98
CA MET A 337 -15.72 7.76 19.02
C MET A 337 -16.56 6.52 19.35
N ALA A 338 -16.77 6.22 20.63
CA ALA A 338 -17.72 5.17 21.03
C ALA A 338 -19.16 5.55 20.63
N SER A 339 -19.50 6.84 20.68
CA SER A 339 -20.77 7.37 20.19
C SER A 339 -20.89 7.23 18.67
N ASP A 340 -19.88 7.68 17.90
CA ASP A 340 -19.86 7.58 16.44
C ASP A 340 -19.89 6.11 15.97
N LEU A 341 -19.15 5.21 16.63
CA LEU A 341 -19.21 3.78 16.37
C LEU A 341 -20.57 3.17 16.67
N LYS A 342 -21.25 3.65 17.72
CA LYS A 342 -22.61 3.24 18.05
C LYS A 342 -23.60 3.72 17.00
N GLU A 343 -23.48 4.97 16.54
CA GLU A 343 -24.29 5.52 15.46
C GLU A 343 -24.07 4.77 14.14
N LEU A 344 -22.81 4.48 13.77
CA LEU A 344 -22.48 3.71 12.58
C LEU A 344 -23.00 2.26 12.66
N LYS A 345 -22.91 1.61 13.81
CA LYS A 345 -23.50 0.27 14.03
C LYS A 345 -25.01 0.31 13.88
N ASN A 346 -25.66 1.34 14.43
CA ASN A 346 -27.10 1.53 14.30
C ASN A 346 -27.52 1.81 12.85
N ALA A 347 -26.79 2.69 12.14
CA ALA A 347 -27.01 2.97 10.73
C ALA A 347 -26.84 1.71 9.87
N ARG A 348 -25.81 0.90 10.15
CA ARG A 348 -25.60 -0.40 9.49
C ARG A 348 -26.74 -1.38 9.77
N ALA A 349 -27.22 -1.47 11.01
CA ALA A 349 -28.36 -2.32 11.36
C ALA A 349 -29.63 -1.89 10.60
N THR A 350 -29.90 -0.58 10.53
CA THR A 350 -31.01 -0.01 9.75
C THR A 350 -30.89 -0.31 8.27
N LEU A 351 -29.70 -0.16 7.68
CA LEU A 351 -29.44 -0.51 6.29
C LEU A 351 -29.66 -2.00 6.02
N CYS A 352 -29.21 -2.88 6.91
CA CYS A 352 -29.46 -4.32 6.81
C CYS A 352 -30.95 -4.66 6.84
N LEU A 353 -31.73 -4.05 7.75
CA LEU A 353 -33.17 -4.24 7.84
C LEU A 353 -33.88 -3.76 6.54
N ASN A 354 -33.49 -2.59 6.03
CA ASN A 354 -34.02 -2.06 4.77
C ASN A 354 -33.70 -2.98 3.57
N TRP A 355 -32.50 -3.54 3.54
CA TRP A 355 -32.11 -4.53 2.53
C TRP A 355 -32.93 -5.82 2.62
N GLN A 356 -33.17 -6.34 3.82
CA GLN A 356 -34.01 -7.51 4.05
C GLN A 356 -35.46 -7.26 3.61
N ALA A 357 -36.05 -6.13 3.99
CA ALA A 357 -37.39 -5.74 3.58
C ALA A 357 -37.51 -5.62 2.05
N ARG A 358 -36.51 -5.00 1.40
CA ARG A 358 -36.48 -4.87 -0.06
C ARG A 358 -36.33 -6.23 -0.76
N ARG A 359 -35.52 -7.13 -0.21
CA ARG A 359 -35.37 -8.50 -0.70
C ARG A 359 -36.68 -9.28 -0.61
N GLN A 360 -37.39 -9.21 0.52
CA GLN A 360 -38.70 -9.85 0.69
C GLN A 360 -39.72 -9.29 -0.31
N SER A 361 -39.78 -7.97 -0.49
CA SER A 361 -40.64 -7.33 -1.49
C SER A 361 -40.37 -7.84 -2.91
N LEU A 362 -39.09 -7.93 -3.31
CA LEU A 362 -38.71 -8.46 -4.61
C LEU A 362 -39.05 -9.95 -4.77
N GLN A 363 -38.87 -10.77 -3.72
CA GLN A 363 -39.27 -12.18 -3.73
C GLN A 363 -40.78 -12.33 -3.90
N SER A 364 -41.59 -11.56 -3.17
CA SER A 364 -43.05 -11.58 -3.31
C SER A 364 -43.48 -11.19 -4.73
N ARG A 365 -42.88 -10.14 -5.30
CA ARG A 365 -43.14 -9.75 -6.70
C ARG A 365 -42.77 -10.88 -7.67
N LEU A 366 -41.61 -11.50 -7.49
CA LEU A 366 -41.16 -12.61 -8.34
C LEU A 366 -42.14 -13.79 -8.29
N MET A 367 -42.64 -14.13 -7.10
CA MET A 367 -43.64 -15.19 -6.95
C MET A 367 -44.96 -14.84 -7.66
N THR A 368 -45.42 -13.59 -7.55
CA THR A 368 -46.60 -13.11 -8.30
C THR A 368 -46.40 -13.24 -9.81
N TRP A 369 -45.21 -12.88 -10.32
CA TRP A 369 -44.89 -13.02 -11.74
C TRP A 369 -44.86 -14.48 -12.19
N LYS A 370 -44.28 -15.38 -11.39
CA LYS A 370 -44.28 -16.83 -11.67
C LYS A 370 -45.70 -17.39 -11.76
N SER A 371 -46.57 -17.10 -10.79
CA SER A 371 -47.97 -17.57 -10.84
C SER A 371 -48.74 -17.03 -12.03
N ARG A 372 -48.49 -15.77 -12.44
CA ARG A 372 -49.07 -15.21 -13.68
C ARG A 372 -48.58 -15.95 -14.92
N LEU A 373 -47.29 -16.29 -14.98
CA LEU A 373 -46.72 -17.04 -16.10
C LEU A 373 -47.33 -18.43 -16.21
N GLU A 374 -47.47 -19.15 -15.09
CA GLU A 374 -48.11 -20.47 -15.04
C GLU A 374 -49.57 -20.42 -15.49
N LEU A 375 -50.32 -19.38 -15.09
CA LEU A 375 -51.69 -19.17 -15.55
C LEU A 375 -51.76 -18.95 -17.07
N LEU A 376 -50.84 -18.16 -17.63
CA LEU A 376 -50.76 -17.91 -19.07
C LEU A 376 -50.39 -19.19 -19.84
N GLN A 377 -49.46 -19.99 -19.32
CA GLN A 377 -49.08 -21.28 -19.90
C GLN A 377 -50.26 -22.26 -19.90
N SER A 378 -50.99 -22.35 -18.78
CA SER A 378 -52.21 -23.17 -18.68
C SER A 378 -53.30 -22.73 -19.67
N LYS A 379 -53.55 -21.42 -19.80
CA LYS A 379 -54.47 -20.86 -20.79
C LYS A 379 -54.04 -21.19 -22.23
N SER A 380 -52.74 -21.05 -22.53
CA SER A 380 -52.18 -21.37 -23.85
C SER A 380 -52.35 -22.86 -24.19
N MET A 381 -52.10 -23.77 -23.24
CA MET A 381 -52.32 -25.20 -23.44
C MET A 381 -53.79 -25.52 -23.72
N ARG A 382 -54.73 -24.94 -22.97
CA ARG A 382 -56.18 -25.12 -23.22
C ARG A 382 -56.60 -24.63 -24.61
N LEU A 383 -56.07 -23.49 -25.05
CA LEU A 383 -56.31 -22.94 -26.40
C LEU A 383 -55.77 -23.86 -27.49
N LYS A 384 -54.54 -24.39 -27.33
CA LYS A 384 -53.95 -25.35 -28.28
C LYS A 384 -54.78 -26.64 -28.38
N SER A 385 -55.22 -27.19 -27.25
CA SER A 385 -56.07 -28.39 -27.23
C SER A 385 -57.47 -28.15 -27.83
N SER A 386 -58.02 -26.93 -27.68
CA SER A 386 -59.26 -26.50 -28.33
C SER A 386 -59.11 -26.41 -29.85
N MET A 387 -58.01 -25.82 -30.33
CA MET A 387 -57.71 -25.74 -31.76
C MET A 387 -57.47 -27.10 -32.39
N GLN A 388 -56.72 -28.00 -31.72
CA GLN A 388 -56.52 -29.37 -32.21
C GLN A 388 -57.83 -30.14 -32.34
N ARG A 389 -58.75 -30.03 -31.37
CA ARG A 389 -60.09 -30.64 -31.45
C ARG A 389 -60.93 -30.09 -32.59
N ARG A 390 -60.78 -28.80 -32.94
CA ARG A 390 -61.46 -28.20 -34.11
C ARG A 390 -60.85 -28.64 -35.45
N ILE A 391 -59.57 -29.00 -35.47
CA ILE A 391 -58.87 -29.47 -36.67
C ILE A 391 -59.15 -30.96 -36.92
N SER A 392 -59.25 -31.79 -35.87
CA SER A 392 -59.52 -33.24 -35.97
C SER A 392 -61.00 -33.62 -36.09
N GLY A 393 -61.91 -32.64 -36.08
CA GLY A 393 -63.36 -32.82 -36.22
C GLY A 393 -63.89 -32.43 -37.61
N ARG A 394 -62.99 -32.24 -38.58
CA ARG A 394 -63.25 -32.21 -40.02
C ARG A 394 -62.57 -33.40 -40.64
#